data_AF-A0A6L6YI60-F1
#
_entry.id   AF-A0A6L6YI60-F1
#
_cell.length_a   1.000
_cell.length_b   1.000
_cell.length_c   1.000
_cell.angle_alpha   90.00
_cell.angle_beta   90.00
_cell.angle_gamma   90.00
#
_symmetry.space_group_name_H-M   'P 1'
#
loop_
_entity.id
_entity.type
_entity.pdbx_description
1 polymer ?
#
loop_
_entity_poly.entity_id
_entity_poly.type
_entity_poly.pdbx_seq_one_letter_code
_entity_poly.pdbx_strand_id
1 'polypeptide(L)'
;MDDLNDYSWCAFYPAAARALCSYQNKRAALLKELYEALPAETGYLHDPERKPLKDIDPFSVFGILNRHISQKKKTETAEAFKRIFGLKEPVPHNYHGIPPLSNENSMFFGFKDGQTEKDIDNLWQFFISVLNDESCVGVQFDEMTAHQYGIKFNLTIGMYWIRPEKYFPLDTPSRAFLERHGIKCSSTSVPAFKDYEQICTGVRDLLPSLPNKPKSFAQVTRGIYLSLQK
;
A
#
# COMPACT_ATOMS: atom_id res chain seq x y z
N MET A 1 -4.88 25.13 -4.48
CA MET A 1 -4.67 24.57 -5.83
C MET A 1 -3.65 23.47 -5.63
N ASP A 2 -3.98 22.23 -5.97
CA ASP A 2 -3.09 21.09 -5.72
C ASP A 2 -1.82 21.26 -6.55
N ASP A 3 -0.65 21.20 -5.90
CA ASP A 3 0.62 21.18 -6.63
C ASP A 3 0.74 19.83 -7.35
N LEU A 4 0.59 19.84 -8.68
CA LEU A 4 0.68 18.65 -9.51
C LEU A 4 2.09 18.04 -9.52
N ASN A 5 3.10 18.78 -9.04
CA ASN A 5 4.47 18.31 -8.87
C ASN A 5 4.78 17.82 -7.44
N ASP A 6 3.81 17.86 -6.51
CA ASP A 6 4.00 17.30 -5.18
C ASP A 6 4.00 15.77 -5.24
N TYR A 7 5.20 15.17 -5.14
CA TYR A 7 5.42 13.73 -4.98
C TYR A 7 6.05 13.41 -3.61
N SER A 8 5.87 14.28 -2.61
CA SER A 8 6.46 14.12 -1.26
C SER A 8 6.05 12.81 -0.58
N TRP A 9 4.88 12.24 -0.94
CA TRP A 9 4.45 10.92 -0.46
C TRP A 9 5.45 9.82 -0.82
N CYS A 10 6.18 9.93 -1.94
CA CYS A 10 7.20 8.97 -2.36
C CYS A 10 8.42 8.93 -1.42
N ALA A 11 8.65 9.98 -0.63
CA ALA A 11 9.64 9.98 0.44
C ALA A 11 9.00 9.65 1.79
N PHE A 12 7.84 10.23 2.06
CA PHE A 12 7.12 10.06 3.33
C PHE A 12 6.71 8.61 3.60
N TYR A 13 6.12 7.92 2.62
CA TYR A 13 5.61 6.57 2.83
C TYR A 13 6.73 5.55 3.10
N PRO A 14 7.84 5.52 2.34
CA PRO A 14 8.97 4.65 2.68
C PRO A 14 9.58 4.96 4.06
N ALA A 15 9.64 6.24 4.45
CA ALA A 15 10.13 6.61 5.78
C ALA A 15 9.19 6.12 6.90
N ALA A 16 7.88 6.31 6.73
CA ALA A 16 6.86 5.77 7.63
C ALA A 16 6.95 4.24 7.71
N ALA A 17 7.19 3.56 6.57
CA ALA A 17 7.27 2.11 6.51
C ALA A 17 8.48 1.58 7.28
N ARG A 18 9.66 2.20 7.11
CA ARG A 18 10.86 1.84 7.87
C ARG A 18 10.69 2.09 9.37
N ALA A 19 10.06 3.19 9.76
CA ALA A 19 9.79 3.47 11.17
C ALA A 19 8.79 2.46 11.76
N LEU A 20 7.77 2.07 10.99
CA LEU A 20 6.78 1.07 11.39
C LEU A 20 7.41 -0.30 11.72
N CYS A 21 8.56 -0.65 11.12
CA CYS A 21 9.29 -1.89 11.45
C CYS A 21 9.59 -2.02 12.96
N SER A 22 9.81 -0.93 13.70
CA SER A 22 10.09 -1.00 15.14
C SER A 22 8.90 -1.45 15.98
N TYR A 23 7.71 -1.52 15.39
CA TYR A 23 6.47 -1.96 16.04
C TYR A 23 6.12 -3.44 15.77
N GLN A 24 6.95 -4.19 15.05
CA GLN A 24 6.69 -5.62 14.74
C GLN A 24 6.32 -6.45 15.98
N ASN A 25 6.96 -6.16 17.13
CA ASN A 25 6.73 -6.82 18.41
C ASN A 25 5.97 -5.94 19.43
N LYS A 26 5.36 -4.84 18.98
CA LYS A 26 4.65 -3.85 19.82
C LYS A 26 3.30 -3.45 19.21
N ARG A 27 2.64 -4.38 18.51
CA ARG A 27 1.44 -4.12 17.70
C ARG A 27 0.24 -3.61 18.51
N ALA A 28 0.06 -4.11 19.74
CA ALA A 28 -0.97 -3.59 20.64
C ALA A 28 -0.71 -2.12 21.06
N ALA A 29 0.56 -1.76 21.28
CA ALA A 29 0.93 -0.37 21.58
C ALA A 29 0.73 0.53 20.35
N LEU A 30 1.09 0.04 19.16
CA LEU A 30 0.82 0.71 17.88
C LEU A 30 -0.68 1.00 17.72
N LEU A 31 -1.53 -0.01 17.90
CA LEU A 31 -2.99 0.16 17.81
C LEU A 31 -3.50 1.21 18.78
N LYS A 32 -3.01 1.20 20.02
CA LYS A 32 -3.37 2.22 21.02
C LYS A 32 -3.02 3.62 20.52
N GLU A 33 -1.80 3.84 20.05
CA GLU A 33 -1.36 5.15 19.51
C GLU A 33 -2.21 5.58 18.31
N LEU A 34 -2.55 4.64 17.41
CA LEU A 34 -3.41 4.91 16.24
C LEU A 34 -4.83 5.28 16.64
N TYR A 35 -5.46 4.54 17.56
CA TYR A 35 -6.82 4.84 18.03
C TYR A 35 -6.90 6.19 18.76
N GLU A 36 -5.88 6.52 19.58
CA GLU A 36 -5.81 7.79 20.29
C GLU A 36 -5.60 8.98 19.35
N ALA A 37 -4.71 8.85 18.37
CA ALA A 37 -4.39 9.94 17.45
C ALA A 37 -5.40 10.14 16.32
N LEU A 38 -6.10 9.08 15.91
CA LEU A 38 -6.94 9.04 14.70
C LEU A 38 -8.30 8.35 14.95
N PRO A 39 -9.11 8.79 15.93
CA PRO A 39 -10.32 8.07 16.34
C PRO A 39 -11.38 7.96 15.22
N ALA A 40 -11.47 8.94 14.32
CA ALA A 40 -12.43 8.90 13.22
C ALA A 40 -11.93 7.99 12.07
N GLU A 41 -10.65 8.10 11.71
CA GLU A 41 -10.06 7.37 10.60
C GLU A 41 -9.80 5.89 10.95
N THR A 42 -9.66 5.55 12.23
CA THR A 42 -9.55 4.16 12.71
C THR A 42 -10.90 3.49 13.00
N GLY A 43 -12.03 4.18 12.81
CA GLY A 43 -13.36 3.67 13.17
C GLY A 43 -13.82 2.40 12.43
N TYR A 44 -13.11 1.97 11.38
CA TYR A 44 -13.37 0.72 10.66
C TYR A 44 -12.51 -0.46 11.14
N LEU A 45 -11.47 -0.17 11.94
CA LEU A 45 -10.58 -1.17 12.53
C LEU A 45 -11.29 -1.80 13.73
N HIS A 46 -12.21 -2.70 13.45
CA HIS A 46 -12.93 -3.45 14.45
C HIS A 46 -13.14 -4.90 14.01
N ASP A 47 -13.31 -5.79 14.98
CA ASP A 47 -13.66 -7.19 14.74
C ASP A 47 -15.14 -7.32 14.28
N PRO A 48 -15.62 -8.55 13.96
CA PRO A 48 -17.01 -8.78 13.58
C PRO A 48 -18.04 -8.38 14.66
N GLU A 49 -17.62 -8.31 15.93
CA GLU A 49 -18.44 -7.90 17.08
C GLU A 49 -18.37 -6.38 17.34
N ARG A 50 -17.77 -5.60 16.42
CA ARG A 50 -17.56 -4.15 16.53
C ARG A 50 -16.65 -3.73 17.69
N LYS A 51 -15.82 -4.64 18.22
CA LYS A 51 -14.81 -4.31 19.23
C LYS A 51 -13.53 -3.82 18.56
N PRO A 52 -12.78 -2.89 19.18
CA PRO A 52 -11.46 -2.51 18.70
C PRO A 52 -10.57 -3.74 18.49
N LEU A 53 -9.75 -3.69 17.44
CA LEU A 53 -8.79 -4.74 17.16
C LEU A 53 -7.78 -4.87 18.30
N LYS A 54 -7.28 -6.09 18.47
CA LYS A 54 -6.19 -6.41 19.41
C LYS A 54 -4.84 -6.57 18.70
N ASP A 55 -4.86 -6.83 17.40
CA ASP A 55 -3.68 -6.93 16.55
C ASP A 55 -3.95 -6.33 15.16
N ILE A 56 -2.90 -5.93 14.46
CA ILE A 56 -2.96 -5.28 13.14
C ILE A 56 -1.72 -5.63 12.31
N ASP A 57 -1.94 -5.85 11.01
CA ASP A 57 -0.86 -5.98 10.04
C ASP A 57 -0.36 -4.60 9.54
N PRO A 58 0.87 -4.49 9.05
CA PRO A 58 1.45 -3.20 8.69
C PRO A 58 0.80 -2.56 7.46
N PHE A 59 0.20 -3.33 6.55
CA PHE A 59 -0.49 -2.77 5.39
C PHE A 59 -1.87 -2.20 5.76
N SER A 60 -2.59 -2.80 6.72
CA SER A 60 -3.81 -2.19 7.26
C SER A 60 -3.54 -0.89 8.01
N VAL A 61 -2.35 -0.72 8.62
CA VAL A 61 -1.90 0.58 9.16
C VAL A 61 -1.85 1.61 8.04
N PHE A 62 -1.17 1.33 6.93
CA PHE A 62 -1.19 2.21 5.75
C PHE A 62 -2.59 2.38 5.13
N GLY A 63 -3.47 1.39 5.31
CA GLY A 63 -4.88 1.48 4.95
C GLY A 63 -5.58 2.70 5.56
N ILE A 64 -5.26 3.06 6.80
CA ILE A 64 -5.84 4.24 7.49
C ILE A 64 -5.66 5.52 6.64
N LEU A 65 -4.48 5.67 6.04
CA LEU A 65 -4.12 6.78 5.18
C LEU A 65 -4.64 6.63 3.74
N ASN A 66 -4.70 5.39 3.23
CA ASN A 66 -4.97 5.09 1.82
C ASN A 66 -6.40 4.62 1.55
N ARG A 67 -7.35 4.85 2.46
CA ARG A 67 -8.78 4.67 2.16
C ARG A 67 -9.35 5.81 1.33
N HIS A 68 -10.61 5.66 0.92
CA HIS A 68 -11.39 6.67 0.21
C HIS A 68 -11.82 7.82 1.14
N ILE A 69 -10.84 8.58 1.63
CA ILE A 69 -11.02 9.81 2.42
C ILE A 69 -10.51 11.02 1.61
N SER A 70 -10.92 12.24 2.00
CA SER A 70 -10.51 13.46 1.30
C SER A 70 -9.00 13.70 1.41
N GLN A 71 -8.41 14.44 0.45
CA GLN A 71 -6.99 14.83 0.50
C GLN A 71 -6.62 15.48 1.83
N LYS A 72 -7.49 16.38 2.33
CA LYS A 72 -7.33 17.03 3.64
C LYS A 72 -7.20 16.01 4.77
N LYS A 73 -8.11 15.02 4.82
CA LYS A 73 -8.04 13.95 5.83
C LYS A 73 -6.80 13.08 5.67
N LYS A 74 -6.36 12.81 4.44
CA LYS A 74 -5.09 12.11 4.22
C LYS A 74 -3.91 12.91 4.79
N THR A 75 -3.86 14.22 4.58
CA THR A 75 -2.85 15.10 5.17
C THR A 75 -2.91 15.05 6.70
N GLU A 76 -4.09 15.17 7.32
CA GLU A 76 -4.27 15.06 8.77
C GLU A 76 -3.78 13.69 9.31
N THR A 77 -4.09 12.59 8.62
CA THR A 77 -3.59 11.25 8.95
C THR A 77 -2.07 11.15 8.81
N ALA A 78 -1.49 11.73 7.76
CA ALA A 78 -0.05 11.75 7.56
C ALA A 78 0.67 12.60 8.62
N GLU A 79 0.07 13.70 9.08
CA GLU A 79 0.60 14.45 10.23
C GLU A 79 0.61 13.62 11.51
N ALA A 80 -0.44 12.83 11.76
CA ALA A 80 -0.45 11.90 12.88
C ALA A 80 0.63 10.83 12.75
N PHE A 81 0.79 10.23 11.57
CA PHE A 81 1.87 9.27 11.30
C PHE A 81 3.24 9.90 11.53
N LYS A 82 3.45 11.14 11.11
CA LYS A 82 4.68 11.88 11.35
C LYS A 82 5.00 12.02 12.83
N ARG A 83 4.00 12.29 13.67
CA ARG A 83 4.15 12.38 15.14
C ARG A 83 4.43 11.02 15.77
N ILE A 84 3.60 10.02 15.47
CA ILE A 84 3.71 8.64 16.00
C ILE A 84 5.10 8.06 15.67
N PHE A 85 5.51 8.18 14.41
CA PHE A 85 6.74 7.56 13.92
C PHE A 85 7.98 8.46 13.95
N GLY A 86 7.86 9.71 14.43
CA GLY A 86 8.97 10.65 14.53
C GLY A 86 9.64 10.99 13.18
N LEU A 87 8.84 11.09 12.11
CA LEU A 87 9.36 11.26 10.74
C LEU A 87 9.91 12.67 10.50
N LYS A 88 10.90 12.78 9.61
CA LYS A 88 11.49 14.08 9.23
C LYS A 88 10.93 14.60 7.91
N GLU A 89 10.53 13.67 7.05
CA GLU A 89 10.02 13.88 5.70
C GLU A 89 8.82 14.83 5.70
N PRO A 90 8.68 15.70 4.67
CA PRO A 90 7.55 16.61 4.57
C PRO A 90 6.23 15.83 4.47
N VAL A 91 5.19 16.36 5.12
CA VAL A 91 3.86 15.76 5.04
C VAL A 91 3.30 15.97 3.63
N PRO A 92 2.78 14.91 2.97
CA PRO A 92 2.18 15.05 1.66
C PRO A 92 0.87 15.83 1.67
N HIS A 93 0.64 16.58 0.60
CA HIS A 93 -0.60 17.33 0.37
C HIS A 93 -1.32 16.86 -0.90
N ASN A 94 -0.61 16.15 -1.78
CA ASN A 94 -1.17 15.56 -2.99
C ASN A 94 -0.99 14.04 -3.03
N TYR A 95 -2.12 13.32 -2.95
CA TYR A 95 -2.16 11.85 -2.99
C TYR A 95 -2.71 11.30 -4.33
N HIS A 96 -2.82 12.14 -5.37
CA HIS A 96 -3.24 11.70 -6.70
C HIS A 96 -2.24 10.68 -7.26
N GLY A 97 -2.76 9.54 -7.71
CA GLY A 97 -1.95 8.42 -8.21
C GLY A 97 -1.61 7.35 -7.18
N ILE A 98 -2.02 7.52 -5.91
CA ILE A 98 -1.88 6.44 -4.91
C ILE A 98 -3.15 5.57 -4.97
N PRO A 99 -3.05 4.28 -5.35
CA PRO A 99 -4.20 3.40 -5.38
C PRO A 99 -4.77 3.24 -3.97
N PRO A 100 -6.09 3.43 -3.78
CA PRO A 100 -6.70 3.27 -2.47
C PRO A 100 -6.93 1.80 -2.13
N LEU A 101 -7.08 1.52 -0.83
CA LEU A 101 -7.66 0.27 -0.39
C LEU A 101 -9.17 0.27 -0.67
N SER A 102 -9.69 -0.84 -1.19
CA SER A 102 -11.13 -0.99 -1.43
C SER A 102 -11.91 -0.85 -0.12
N ASN A 103 -13.06 -0.17 -0.17
CA ASN A 103 -13.94 -0.05 1.00
C ASN A 103 -14.52 -1.39 1.44
N GLU A 104 -14.70 -2.34 0.52
CA GLU A 104 -15.26 -3.66 0.80
C GLU A 104 -14.26 -4.58 1.51
N ASN A 105 -12.95 -4.35 1.30
CA ASN A 105 -11.85 -5.08 1.94
C ASN A 105 -10.88 -4.07 2.55
N SER A 106 -11.33 -3.42 3.62
CA SER A 106 -10.62 -2.31 4.26
C SER A 106 -9.45 -2.75 5.15
N MET A 107 -9.16 -4.05 5.23
CA MET A 107 -8.03 -4.65 5.92
C MET A 107 -7.37 -5.72 5.04
N PHE A 108 -6.09 -6.00 5.28
CA PHE A 108 -5.33 -7.03 4.56
C PHE A 108 -5.50 -8.45 5.15
N PHE A 109 -6.23 -8.57 6.25
CA PHE A 109 -6.58 -9.85 6.87
C PHE A 109 -8.09 -9.91 7.14
N GLY A 110 -8.58 -11.09 7.51
CA GLY A 110 -9.99 -11.30 7.89
C GLY A 110 -10.15 -12.28 9.04
N PHE A 111 -11.40 -12.52 9.43
CA PHE A 111 -11.76 -13.33 10.60
C PHE A 111 -12.42 -14.68 10.23
N LYS A 112 -12.36 -15.08 8.95
CA LYS A 112 -13.28 -16.07 8.38
C LYS A 112 -12.93 -17.53 8.70
N ASP A 113 -11.66 -17.82 8.96
CA ASP A 113 -11.11 -19.18 9.03
C ASP A 113 -10.30 -19.47 10.29
N GLY A 114 -10.31 -18.55 11.26
CA GLY A 114 -9.52 -18.67 12.49
C GLY A 114 -8.02 -18.45 12.32
N GLN A 115 -7.55 -18.08 11.12
CA GLN A 115 -6.12 -17.89 10.82
C GLN A 115 -5.64 -16.44 11.05
N THR A 116 -6.52 -15.54 11.50
CA THR A 116 -6.27 -14.10 11.71
C THR A 116 -4.88 -13.78 12.27
N GLU A 117 -4.45 -14.44 13.36
CA GLU A 117 -3.16 -14.20 14.00
C GLU A 117 -1.98 -14.58 13.08
N LYS A 118 -2.06 -15.77 12.46
CA LYS A 118 -1.08 -16.25 11.49
C LYS A 118 -1.02 -15.34 10.26
N ASP A 119 -2.18 -14.88 9.77
CA ASP A 119 -2.28 -14.00 8.61
C ASP A 119 -1.62 -12.64 8.87
N ILE A 120 -1.82 -12.08 10.07
CA ILE A 120 -1.15 -10.85 10.51
C ILE A 120 0.37 -11.08 10.62
N ASP A 121 0.79 -12.22 11.18
CA ASP A 121 2.21 -12.57 11.30
C ASP A 121 2.90 -12.70 9.93
N ASN A 122 2.27 -13.38 8.97
CA ASN A 122 2.77 -13.51 7.61
C ASN A 122 2.99 -12.13 6.97
N LEU A 123 2.03 -11.22 7.15
CA LEU A 123 2.09 -9.87 6.59
C LEU A 123 3.19 -9.02 7.24
N TRP A 124 3.42 -9.16 8.54
CA TRP A 124 4.56 -8.53 9.22
C TRP A 124 5.90 -9.08 8.72
N GLN A 125 6.05 -10.40 8.63
CA GLN A 125 7.27 -11.02 8.11
C GLN A 125 7.56 -10.56 6.69
N PHE A 126 6.54 -10.56 5.83
CA PHE A 126 6.65 -10.07 4.46
C PHE A 126 7.03 -8.59 4.38
N PHE A 127 6.39 -7.75 5.19
CA PHE A 127 6.70 -6.32 5.25
C PHE A 127 8.16 -6.04 5.63
N ILE A 128 8.68 -6.79 6.61
CA ILE A 128 10.10 -6.70 7.01
C ILE A 128 11.01 -7.17 5.87
N SER A 129 10.69 -8.28 5.19
CA SER A 129 11.47 -8.76 4.04
C SER A 129 11.54 -7.71 2.93
N VAL A 130 10.40 -7.11 2.56
CA VAL A 130 10.34 -6.06 1.51
C VAL A 130 11.20 -4.84 1.85
N LEU A 131 11.38 -4.51 3.12
CA LEU A 131 12.14 -3.33 3.56
C LEU A 131 13.61 -3.62 3.85
N ASN A 132 13.94 -4.79 4.38
CA ASN A 132 15.26 -5.07 4.97
C ASN A 132 15.98 -6.29 4.38
N ASP A 133 15.27 -7.31 3.90
CA ASP A 133 15.86 -8.54 3.35
C ASP A 133 14.96 -9.17 2.28
N GLU A 134 15.31 -8.94 1.01
CA GLU A 134 14.46 -9.35 -0.10
C GLU A 134 14.58 -10.84 -0.47
N SER A 135 15.46 -11.60 0.21
CA SER A 135 15.75 -13.01 -0.12
C SER A 135 14.51 -13.91 -0.10
N CYS A 136 13.55 -13.63 0.77
CA CYS A 136 12.32 -14.41 0.95
C CYS A 136 11.08 -13.78 0.32
N VAL A 137 11.17 -12.57 -0.25
CA VAL A 137 9.99 -11.80 -0.72
C VAL A 137 9.19 -12.58 -1.75
N GLY A 138 9.85 -13.23 -2.71
CA GLY A 138 9.15 -13.99 -3.75
C GLY A 138 8.37 -15.18 -3.21
N VAL A 139 8.98 -15.98 -2.34
CA VAL A 139 8.32 -17.14 -1.73
C VAL A 139 7.16 -16.72 -0.85
N GLN A 140 7.33 -15.67 -0.03
CA GLN A 140 6.27 -15.15 0.84
C GLN A 140 5.12 -14.54 0.03
N PHE A 141 5.42 -13.82 -1.05
CA PHE A 141 4.42 -13.25 -1.94
C PHE A 141 3.56 -14.35 -2.59
N ASP A 142 4.21 -15.37 -3.16
CA ASP A 142 3.53 -16.47 -3.84
C ASP A 142 2.66 -17.28 -2.86
N GLU A 143 3.19 -17.59 -1.67
CA GLU A 143 2.44 -18.31 -0.62
C GLU A 143 1.19 -17.54 -0.18
N MET A 144 1.32 -16.26 0.15
CA MET A 144 0.17 -15.46 0.61
C MET A 144 -0.86 -15.24 -0.50
N THR A 145 -0.43 -14.97 -1.73
CA THR A 145 -1.37 -14.72 -2.84
C THR A 145 -2.08 -15.99 -3.33
N ALA A 146 -1.50 -17.17 -3.07
CA ALA A 146 -2.14 -18.45 -3.33
C ALA A 146 -3.09 -18.90 -2.20
N HIS A 147 -2.75 -18.61 -0.95
CA HIS A 147 -3.37 -19.31 0.19
C HIS A 147 -3.99 -18.40 1.26
N GLN A 148 -3.56 -17.16 1.42
CA GLN A 148 -4.04 -16.30 2.51
C GLN A 148 -5.36 -15.60 2.15
N TYR A 149 -6.36 -15.72 3.04
CA TYR A 149 -7.67 -15.12 2.80
C TYR A 149 -7.57 -13.59 2.69
N GLY A 150 -8.19 -13.03 1.66
CA GLY A 150 -8.21 -11.58 1.45
C GLY A 150 -6.95 -11.00 0.79
N ILE A 151 -5.91 -11.81 0.54
CA ILE A 151 -4.70 -11.40 -0.18
C ILE A 151 -4.83 -11.73 -1.67
N LYS A 152 -4.83 -10.67 -2.48
CA LYS A 152 -4.87 -10.66 -3.95
C LYS A 152 -3.98 -9.51 -4.47
N PHE A 153 -4.46 -8.76 -5.46
CA PHE A 153 -3.77 -7.58 -6.00
C PHE A 153 -3.52 -6.48 -4.96
N ASN A 154 -4.26 -6.44 -3.85
CA ASN A 154 -3.99 -5.52 -2.73
C ASN A 154 -2.55 -5.65 -2.20
N LEU A 155 -1.93 -6.83 -2.25
CA LEU A 155 -0.52 -6.97 -1.84
C LEU A 155 0.41 -6.12 -2.72
N THR A 156 0.20 -6.09 -4.04
CA THR A 156 0.98 -5.25 -4.96
C THR A 156 0.78 -3.74 -4.71
N ILE A 157 -0.43 -3.35 -4.27
CA ILE A 157 -0.74 -1.98 -3.86
C ILE A 157 0.02 -1.63 -2.57
N GLY A 158 0.00 -2.52 -1.58
CA GLY A 158 0.75 -2.38 -0.33
C GLY A 158 2.26 -2.25 -0.57
N MET A 159 2.82 -3.09 -1.45
CA MET A 159 4.22 -3.01 -1.85
C MET A 159 4.55 -1.68 -2.54
N TYR A 160 3.66 -1.19 -3.41
CA TYR A 160 3.83 0.10 -4.06
C TYR A 160 3.83 1.27 -3.06
N TRP A 161 2.97 1.22 -2.04
CA TRP A 161 2.96 2.27 -1.00
C TRP A 161 4.32 2.39 -0.30
N ILE A 162 4.95 1.28 0.06
CA ILE A 162 6.17 1.29 0.87
C ILE A 162 7.48 1.36 0.05
N ARG A 163 7.43 1.00 -1.22
CA ARG A 163 8.56 0.99 -2.17
C ARG A 163 8.12 1.49 -3.56
N PRO A 164 7.68 2.75 -3.69
CA PRO A 164 7.08 3.29 -4.92
C PRO A 164 8.07 3.41 -6.09
N GLU A 165 9.37 3.35 -5.82
CA GLU A 165 10.44 3.30 -6.80
C GLU A 165 10.62 1.91 -7.44
N LYS A 166 10.24 0.86 -6.71
CA LYS A 166 10.56 -0.53 -7.05
C LYS A 166 9.38 -1.28 -7.66
N TYR A 167 8.21 -1.15 -7.06
CA TYR A 167 7.03 -1.95 -7.38
C TYR A 167 5.96 -1.11 -8.07
N PHE A 168 5.30 -1.65 -9.08
CA PHE A 168 4.18 -0.99 -9.75
C PHE A 168 2.86 -1.61 -9.27
N PRO A 169 1.84 -0.84 -8.86
CA PRO A 169 0.62 -1.42 -8.34
C PRO A 169 -0.14 -2.13 -9.47
N LEU A 170 -0.78 -3.25 -9.15
CA LEU A 170 -1.65 -3.97 -10.07
C LEU A 170 -3.12 -3.78 -9.70
N ASP A 171 -3.55 -2.57 -9.30
CA ASP A 171 -4.97 -2.23 -9.19
C ASP A 171 -5.64 -2.14 -10.57
N THR A 172 -6.98 -2.09 -10.61
CA THR A 172 -7.73 -2.15 -11.87
C THR A 172 -7.30 -1.09 -12.90
N PRO A 173 -7.21 0.22 -12.56
CA PRO A 173 -6.64 1.24 -13.43
C PRO A 173 -5.25 0.92 -13.97
N SER A 174 -4.36 0.43 -13.11
CA SER A 174 -2.99 0.11 -13.47
C SER A 174 -2.91 -1.09 -14.40
N ARG A 175 -3.69 -2.15 -14.17
CA ARG A 175 -3.77 -3.30 -15.10
C ARG A 175 -4.32 -2.89 -16.47
N ALA A 176 -5.32 -2.00 -16.51
CA ALA A 176 -5.83 -1.46 -17.78
C ALA A 176 -4.77 -0.61 -18.51
N PHE A 177 -3.91 0.09 -17.77
CA PHE A 177 -2.75 0.76 -18.36
C PHE A 177 -1.74 -0.23 -18.95
N LEU A 178 -1.44 -1.34 -18.25
CA LEU A 178 -0.54 -2.39 -18.75
C LEU A 178 -1.03 -2.97 -20.07
N GLU A 179 -2.32 -3.33 -20.15
CA GLU A 179 -2.96 -3.89 -21.34
C GLU A 179 -2.84 -2.96 -22.54
N ARG A 180 -3.12 -1.66 -22.37
CA ARG A 180 -2.99 -0.65 -23.44
C ARG A 180 -1.57 -0.50 -23.99
N HIS A 181 -0.55 -0.89 -23.22
CA HIS A 181 0.85 -0.80 -23.59
C HIS A 181 1.47 -2.17 -23.89
N GLY A 182 0.65 -3.21 -24.08
CA GLY A 182 1.11 -4.54 -24.48
C GLY A 182 1.84 -5.32 -23.37
N ILE A 183 1.77 -4.88 -22.11
CA ILE A 183 2.33 -5.62 -20.98
C ILE A 183 1.25 -6.58 -20.46
N LYS A 184 1.49 -7.89 -20.61
CA LYS A 184 0.54 -8.92 -20.18
C LYS A 184 0.46 -8.97 -18.66
N CYS A 185 -0.75 -8.84 -18.13
CA CYS A 185 -1.07 -9.07 -16.72
C CYS A 185 -2.44 -9.74 -16.65
N SER A 186 -2.57 -10.79 -15.83
CA SER A 186 -3.86 -11.44 -15.60
C SER A 186 -4.86 -10.46 -14.98
N SER A 187 -6.13 -10.54 -15.40
CA SER A 187 -7.22 -9.73 -14.85
C SER A 187 -7.86 -10.36 -13.61
N THR A 188 -7.68 -11.68 -13.41
CA THR A 188 -8.39 -12.47 -12.40
C THR A 188 -7.48 -13.11 -11.36
N SER A 189 -6.19 -13.26 -11.65
CA SER A 189 -5.20 -13.88 -10.76
C SER A 189 -3.99 -12.98 -10.56
N VAL A 190 -3.43 -13.01 -9.36
CA VAL A 190 -2.15 -12.35 -9.09
C VAL A 190 -1.06 -13.17 -9.81
N PRO A 191 -0.16 -12.53 -10.59
CA PRO A 191 0.97 -13.24 -11.19
C PRO A 191 1.92 -13.73 -10.10
N ALA A 192 2.67 -14.81 -10.38
CA ALA A 192 3.78 -15.21 -9.52
C ALA A 192 4.80 -14.06 -9.39
N PHE A 193 5.54 -14.00 -8.30
CA PHE A 193 6.40 -12.87 -7.98
C PHE A 193 7.42 -12.57 -9.09
N LYS A 194 8.00 -13.62 -9.69
CA LYS A 194 8.93 -13.47 -10.82
C LYS A 194 8.29 -12.76 -12.03
N ASP A 195 7.04 -13.08 -12.36
CA ASP A 195 6.32 -12.43 -13.45
C ASP A 195 5.90 -11.00 -13.05
N TYR A 196 5.57 -10.79 -11.78
CA TYR A 196 5.32 -9.45 -11.25
C TYR A 196 6.55 -8.53 -11.35
N GLU A 197 7.75 -9.04 -11.06
CA GLU A 197 9.00 -8.29 -11.25
C GLU A 197 9.26 -7.95 -12.72
N GLN A 198 8.93 -8.87 -13.64
CA GLN A 198 9.00 -8.60 -15.07
C GLN A 198 8.00 -7.52 -15.50
N ILE A 199 6.79 -7.50 -14.95
CA ILE A 199 5.82 -6.43 -15.18
C ILE A 199 6.38 -5.09 -14.69
N CYS A 200 6.92 -5.03 -13.46
CA CYS A 200 7.53 -3.81 -12.93
C CYS A 200 8.69 -3.33 -13.82
N THR A 201 9.52 -4.24 -14.31
CA THR A 201 10.62 -3.94 -15.24
C THR A 201 10.08 -3.41 -16.56
N GLY A 202 9.07 -4.06 -17.15
CA GLY A 202 8.43 -3.63 -18.38
C GLY A 202 7.83 -2.22 -18.29
N VAL A 203 7.19 -1.87 -17.15
CA VAL A 203 6.71 -0.51 -16.93
C VAL A 203 7.88 0.49 -16.85
N ARG A 204 8.98 0.11 -16.20
CA ARG A 204 10.17 0.95 -16.07
C ARG A 204 10.81 1.24 -17.43
N ASP A 205 10.90 0.23 -18.28
CA ASP A 205 11.45 0.34 -19.64
C ASP A 205 10.53 1.14 -20.57
N LEU A 206 9.22 1.13 -20.32
CA LEU A 206 8.23 1.91 -21.07
C LEU A 206 8.31 3.41 -20.77
N LEU A 207 8.78 3.81 -19.58
CA LEU A 207 8.76 5.20 -19.10
C LEU A 207 9.26 6.25 -20.13
N PRO A 208 10.41 6.06 -20.82
CA PRO A 208 10.93 7.05 -21.76
C PRO A 208 10.08 7.21 -23.03
N SER A 209 9.25 6.22 -23.36
CA SER A 209 8.38 6.20 -24.54
C SER A 209 6.99 6.78 -24.28
N LEU A 210 6.60 6.94 -23.01
CA LEU A 210 5.29 7.47 -22.64
C LEU A 210 5.19 8.98 -22.90
N PRO A 211 3.98 9.51 -23.14
CA PRO A 211 3.73 10.94 -23.17
C PRO A 211 4.24 11.61 -21.88
N ASN A 212 4.86 12.79 -22.03
CA ASN A 212 5.51 13.55 -20.94
C ASN A 212 6.74 12.88 -20.30
N LYS A 213 7.20 11.73 -20.82
CA LYS A 213 8.44 11.03 -20.40
C LYS A 213 8.57 10.95 -18.87
N PRO A 214 7.59 10.31 -18.18
CA PRO A 214 7.66 10.12 -16.74
C PRO A 214 8.97 9.44 -16.35
N LYS A 215 9.48 9.75 -15.17
CA LYS A 215 10.74 9.25 -14.60
C LYS A 215 10.50 8.28 -13.44
N SER A 216 9.25 8.08 -13.04
CA SER A 216 8.88 7.20 -11.92
C SER A 216 7.50 6.59 -12.09
N PHE A 217 7.25 5.50 -11.39
CA PHE A 217 5.92 4.90 -11.30
C PHE A 217 4.88 5.86 -10.73
N ALA A 218 5.25 6.71 -9.76
CA ALA A 218 4.37 7.74 -9.22
C ALA A 218 3.88 8.76 -10.27
N GLN A 219 4.72 9.10 -11.24
CA GLN A 219 4.29 9.96 -12.35
C GLN A 219 3.32 9.22 -13.29
N VAL A 220 3.55 7.94 -13.55
CA VAL A 220 2.66 7.09 -14.34
C VAL A 220 1.29 6.94 -13.66
N THR A 221 1.26 6.50 -12.41
CA THR A 221 0.01 6.27 -11.67
C THR A 221 -0.77 7.56 -11.44
N ARG A 222 -0.10 8.71 -11.26
CA ARG A 222 -0.77 10.03 -11.27
C ARG A 222 -1.38 10.33 -12.63
N GLY A 223 -0.66 10.07 -13.73
CA GLY A 223 -1.21 10.21 -15.09
C GLY A 223 -2.44 9.35 -15.32
N ILE A 224 -2.41 8.09 -14.87
CA ILE A 224 -3.56 7.18 -14.89
C ILE A 224 -4.72 7.80 -14.10
N TYR A 225 -4.48 8.22 -12.86
CA TYR A 225 -5.51 8.83 -12.02
C TYR A 225 -6.18 10.04 -12.70
N LEU A 226 -5.39 10.98 -13.23
CA LEU A 226 -5.89 12.18 -13.90
C LEU A 226 -6.68 11.86 -15.17
N SER A 227 -6.34 10.78 -15.88
CA SER A 227 -7.09 10.35 -17.07
C SER A 227 -8.49 9.83 -16.75
N LEU A 228 -8.71 9.35 -15.52
CA LEU A 228 -10.00 8.84 -15.06
C LEU A 228 -10.93 9.93 -14.50
N GLN A 229 -10.43 11.15 -14.30
CA GLN A 229 -11.22 12.29 -13.81
C GLN A 229 -11.80 13.14 -14.95
N LYS A 230 -11.50 12.80 -16.20
CA LYS A 230 -12.02 13.45 -17.41
C LYS A 230 -13.26 12.74 -17.91
#